data_AF-A0A3D0JW60-F1
#
_entry.id   AF-A0A3D0JW60-F1
#
_cell.length_a   1.000
_cell.length_b   1.000
_cell.length_c   1.000
_cell.angle_alpha   90.00
_cell.angle_beta   90.00
_cell.angle_gamma   90.00
#
_symmetry.space_group_name_H-M   'P 1'
#
loop_
_entity.id
_entity.type
_entity.pdbx_description
1 polymer ?
#
loop_
_entity_poly.entity_id
_entity_poly.type
_entity_poly.pdbx_seq_one_letter_code
_entity_poly.pdbx_strand_id
1 'polypeptide(L)'
;MRNLAFLLCLCAGTALADAQVKVPSNTLMRLPVASSSLQLERLEVADQATLMIPATVTELRIGELLMGRDARIGVAPGDQPLRLVVEDADIGAGAWISAKGAAGTYTRPATPGREISLKLHKLTFESLTLDVRGGQGAPGYAGLDGAHGQPGGCTWGQASAGYDGQDGTDGHDGAAGGQVTLEVPHYVEVERMQVLLDGGAGGA
;
A
#
# COMPACT_ATOMS: atom_id res chain seq x y z
N MET A 1 -16.26 47.76 -42.93
CA MET A 1 -16.46 46.30 -42.88
C MET A 1 -15.30 45.62 -43.59
N ARG A 2 -14.81 44.50 -43.02
CA ARG A 2 -14.00 43.45 -43.66
C ARG A 2 -12.50 43.77 -43.78
N ASN A 3 -11.53 43.03 -43.26
CA ASN A 3 -11.47 41.77 -42.52
C ASN A 3 -10.11 41.75 -41.82
N LEU A 4 -10.08 41.82 -40.49
CA LEU A 4 -8.84 41.65 -39.71
C LEU A 4 -8.75 40.17 -39.31
N ALA A 5 -8.20 39.35 -40.22
CA ALA A 5 -7.99 37.92 -40.01
C ALA A 5 -6.49 37.64 -39.87
N PHE A 6 -5.98 37.69 -38.64
CA PHE A 6 -4.76 36.99 -38.28
C PHE A 6 -5.03 36.27 -36.95
N LEU A 7 -5.49 35.02 -37.09
CA LEU A 7 -5.56 34.06 -36.00
C LEU A 7 -4.14 33.81 -35.48
N LEU A 8 -3.87 34.27 -34.27
CA LEU A 8 -2.76 33.79 -33.46
C LEU A 8 -3.08 32.35 -33.03
N CYS A 9 -2.44 31.39 -33.71
CA CYS A 9 -2.34 30.00 -33.24
C CYS A 9 -1.69 30.00 -31.86
N LEU A 10 -2.49 29.82 -30.82
CA LEU A 10 -2.00 29.42 -29.50
C LEU A 10 -1.45 27.99 -29.61
N CYS A 11 -0.14 27.88 -29.74
CA CYS A 11 0.59 26.64 -29.45
C CYS A 11 0.52 26.39 -27.94
N ALA A 12 -0.58 25.80 -27.47
CA ALA A 12 -0.59 25.14 -26.17
C ALA A 12 0.29 23.89 -26.29
N GLY A 13 1.56 24.01 -25.89
CA GLY A 13 2.42 22.87 -25.68
C GLY A 13 1.82 22.03 -24.55
N THR A 14 1.03 21.01 -24.90
CA THR A 14 0.67 19.97 -23.96
C THR A 14 1.97 19.24 -23.62
N ALA A 15 2.50 19.49 -22.43
CA ALA A 15 3.58 18.71 -21.87
C ALA A 15 3.14 17.24 -21.93
N LEU A 16 3.80 16.46 -22.79
CA LEU A 16 3.69 15.01 -22.84
C LEU A 16 4.30 14.51 -21.53
N ALA A 17 3.47 14.36 -20.50
CA ALA A 17 3.83 13.58 -19.32
C ALA A 17 4.23 12.18 -19.80
N ASP A 18 5.26 11.58 -19.20
CA ASP A 18 5.69 10.21 -19.47
C ASP A 18 4.48 9.28 -19.43
N ALA A 19 3.94 8.97 -20.60
CA ALA A 19 2.73 8.18 -20.75
C ALA A 19 3.00 6.68 -20.53
N GLN A 20 4.28 6.33 -20.34
CA GLN A 20 4.73 4.95 -20.20
C GLN A 20 5.59 4.81 -18.96
N VAL A 21 5.22 3.87 -18.09
CA VAL A 21 6.00 3.51 -16.91
C VAL A 21 6.42 2.05 -17.07
N LYS A 22 7.72 1.79 -16.94
CA LYS A 22 8.27 0.44 -16.97
C LYS A 22 9.06 0.18 -15.70
N VAL A 23 8.67 -0.86 -14.98
CA VAL A 23 9.35 -1.33 -13.77
C VAL A 23 10.15 -2.59 -14.12
N PRO A 24 11.50 -2.53 -14.09
CA PRO A 24 12.34 -3.68 -14.39
C PRO A 24 12.17 -4.84 -13.40
N SER A 25 12.51 -6.06 -13.84
CA SER A 25 12.39 -7.27 -13.01
C SER A 25 13.20 -7.16 -11.73
N ASN A 26 12.67 -7.73 -10.64
CA ASN A 26 13.31 -7.72 -9.31
C ASN A 26 13.62 -6.31 -8.76
N THR A 27 12.95 -5.27 -9.27
CA THR A 27 13.13 -3.91 -8.76
C THR A 27 11.88 -3.40 -8.07
N LEU A 28 12.07 -2.42 -7.18
CA LEU A 28 11.00 -1.62 -6.63
C LEU A 28 11.08 -0.23 -7.22
N MET A 29 10.00 0.25 -7.82
CA MET A 29 9.87 1.62 -8.31
C MET A 29 8.68 2.29 -7.64
N ARG A 30 8.89 3.49 -7.10
CA ARG A 30 7.78 4.36 -6.69
C ARG A 30 7.29 5.13 -7.91
N LEU A 31 5.98 5.16 -8.12
CA LEU A 31 5.36 5.88 -9.21
C LEU A 31 5.76 7.37 -9.13
N PRO A 32 6.44 7.93 -10.16
CA PRO A 32 6.82 9.33 -10.18
C PRO A 32 5.57 10.17 -10.44
N VAL A 33 5.10 10.91 -9.44
CA VAL A 33 3.85 11.68 -9.52
C VAL A 33 4.03 13.09 -8.99
N ALA A 34 3.40 14.05 -9.68
CA ALA A 34 3.25 15.44 -9.23
C ALA A 34 1.78 15.81 -8.94
N SER A 35 0.83 14.93 -9.26
CA SER A 35 -0.62 15.13 -9.14
C SER A 35 -1.30 13.95 -8.45
N SER A 36 -2.54 14.16 -7.99
CA SER A 36 -3.38 13.13 -7.38
C SER A 36 -4.14 12.26 -8.38
N SER A 37 -4.37 12.76 -9.60
CA SER A 37 -4.91 12.01 -10.73
C SER A 37 -3.83 11.86 -11.79
N LEU A 38 -3.63 10.62 -12.25
CA LEU A 38 -2.63 10.26 -13.25
C LEU A 38 -3.28 9.43 -14.36
N GLN A 39 -2.85 9.68 -15.60
CA GLN A 39 -3.20 8.87 -16.75
C GLN A 39 -1.94 8.35 -17.43
N LEU A 40 -1.84 7.04 -17.56
CA LEU A 40 -0.77 6.33 -18.24
C LEU A 40 -1.36 5.66 -19.49
N GLU A 41 -0.67 5.78 -20.62
CA GLU A 41 -0.98 4.97 -21.80
C GLU A 41 -0.57 3.51 -21.56
N ARG A 42 0.59 3.28 -20.92
CA ARG A 42 1.12 1.94 -20.66
C ARG A 42 1.83 1.84 -19.32
N LEU A 43 1.53 0.80 -18.56
CA LEU A 43 2.27 0.41 -17.36
C LEU A 43 2.76 -1.03 -17.52
N GLU A 44 4.06 -1.23 -17.52
CA GLU A 44 4.69 -2.56 -17.53
C GLU A 44 5.39 -2.80 -16.19
N VAL A 45 4.94 -3.80 -15.44
CA VAL A 45 5.56 -4.29 -14.21
C VAL A 45 6.13 -5.66 -14.50
N ALA A 46 7.45 -5.75 -14.69
CA ALA A 46 8.10 -7.00 -15.09
C ALA A 46 8.08 -8.06 -13.97
N ASP A 47 8.60 -9.25 -14.28
CA ASP A 47 8.62 -10.38 -13.34
C ASP A 47 9.25 -10.03 -11.99
N GLN A 48 8.55 -10.38 -10.91
CA GLN A 48 8.93 -10.12 -9.52
C GLN A 48 9.22 -8.63 -9.22
N ALA A 49 8.78 -7.72 -10.08
CA ALA A 49 8.93 -6.29 -9.86
C ALA A 49 7.81 -5.76 -8.97
N THR A 50 8.06 -4.62 -8.31
CA THR A 50 7.09 -3.94 -7.46
C THR A 50 6.95 -2.48 -7.86
N LEU A 51 5.76 -2.08 -8.30
CA LEU A 51 5.38 -0.67 -8.40
C LEU A 51 4.74 -0.21 -7.09
N MET A 52 5.17 0.93 -6.54
CA MET A 52 4.54 1.54 -5.37
C MET A 52 3.78 2.81 -5.77
N ILE A 53 2.46 2.81 -5.60
CA ILE A 53 1.56 3.95 -5.80
C ILE A 53 1.52 4.78 -4.50
N PRO A 54 1.92 6.06 -4.52
CA PRO A 54 1.89 6.93 -3.34
C PRO A 54 0.47 7.20 -2.82
N ALA A 55 0.35 7.50 -1.53
CA ALA A 55 -0.92 7.84 -0.88
C ALA A 55 -1.58 9.11 -1.45
N THR A 56 -0.79 9.98 -2.07
CA THR A 56 -1.24 11.21 -2.73
C THR A 56 -2.05 10.94 -4.00
N VAL A 57 -1.90 9.76 -4.61
CA VAL A 57 -2.65 9.37 -5.81
C VAL A 57 -4.00 8.84 -5.39
N THR A 58 -5.08 9.48 -5.81
CA THR A 58 -6.48 9.06 -5.58
C THR A 58 -7.11 8.48 -6.84
N GLU A 59 -6.54 8.77 -8.01
CA GLU A 59 -6.99 8.20 -9.28
C GLU A 59 -5.80 7.84 -10.18
N LEU A 60 -5.81 6.62 -10.71
CA LEU A 60 -4.87 6.14 -11.69
C LEU A 60 -5.63 5.48 -12.84
N ARG A 61 -5.47 6.02 -14.05
CA ARG A 61 -6.02 5.47 -15.29
C ARG A 61 -4.89 4.89 -16.13
N ILE A 62 -5.08 3.68 -16.63
CA ILE A 62 -4.06 2.96 -17.40
C ILE A 62 -4.71 2.46 -18.69
N GLY A 63 -4.13 2.78 -19.84
CA GLY A 63 -4.52 2.20 -21.11
C GLY A 63 -4.19 0.72 -21.14
N GLU A 64 -2.90 0.38 -21.13
CA GLU A 64 -2.40 -1.00 -21.15
C GLU A 64 -1.63 -1.31 -19.86
N LEU A 65 -2.05 -2.33 -19.11
CA LEU A 65 -1.36 -2.85 -17.94
C LEU A 65 -0.77 -4.23 -18.26
N LEU A 66 0.54 -4.36 -18.18
CA LEU A 66 1.24 -5.63 -18.29
C LEU A 66 1.87 -5.95 -16.94
N MET A 67 1.45 -7.04 -16.31
CA MET A 67 2.04 -7.56 -15.08
C MET A 67 2.70 -8.91 -15.38
N GLY A 68 4.00 -8.99 -15.13
CA GLY A 68 4.76 -10.24 -15.22
C GLY A 68 4.40 -11.24 -14.11
N ARG A 69 5.13 -12.35 -14.07
CA ARG A 69 5.00 -13.36 -13.03
C ARG A 69 5.38 -12.79 -11.66
N ASP A 70 4.56 -13.03 -10.65
CA ASP A 70 4.74 -12.54 -9.28
C ASP A 70 4.92 -11.01 -9.20
N ALA A 71 4.49 -10.26 -10.22
CA ALA A 71 4.54 -8.81 -10.25
C ALA A 71 3.61 -8.21 -9.21
N ARG A 72 4.02 -7.08 -8.62
CA ARG A 72 3.32 -6.47 -7.50
C ARG A 72 3.04 -4.99 -7.76
N ILE A 73 1.82 -4.57 -7.44
CA ILE A 73 1.45 -3.16 -7.32
C ILE A 73 1.09 -2.93 -5.85
N GLY A 74 1.99 -2.29 -5.11
CA GLY A 74 1.73 -1.80 -3.77
C GLY A 74 1.07 -0.43 -3.82
N VAL A 75 0.09 -0.20 -2.97
CA VAL A 75 -0.55 1.09 -2.74
C VAL A 75 -0.19 1.50 -1.32
N ALA A 76 0.43 2.68 -1.19
CA ALA A 76 0.76 3.21 0.11
C ALA A 76 -0.53 3.47 0.92
N PRO A 77 -0.53 3.20 2.23
CA PRO A 77 -1.65 3.48 3.11
C PRO A 77 -2.07 4.95 3.05
N GLY A 78 -3.37 5.21 3.11
CA GLY A 78 -3.92 6.56 3.08
C GLY A 78 -5.43 6.57 3.30
N ASP A 79 -5.95 7.71 3.74
CA ASP A 79 -7.36 7.87 4.12
C ASP A 79 -8.30 8.04 2.91
N GLN A 80 -7.76 8.52 1.79
CA GLN A 80 -8.54 8.74 0.57
C GLN A 80 -8.62 7.44 -0.24
N PRO A 81 -9.81 7.08 -0.77
CA PRO A 81 -9.94 5.90 -1.63
C PRO A 81 -9.06 6.04 -2.88
N LEU A 82 -8.58 4.91 -3.41
CA LEU A 82 -7.89 4.85 -4.69
C LEU A 82 -8.86 4.32 -5.76
N ARG A 83 -9.04 5.07 -6.85
CA ARG A 83 -9.67 4.56 -8.06
C ARG A 83 -8.61 4.15 -9.08
N LEU A 84 -8.55 2.86 -9.40
CA LEU A 84 -7.68 2.27 -10.42
C LEU A 84 -8.56 1.81 -11.59
N VAL A 85 -8.39 2.44 -12.75
CA VAL A 85 -9.11 2.09 -13.98
C VAL A 85 -8.10 1.61 -15.01
N VAL A 86 -8.34 0.44 -15.58
CA VAL A 86 -7.47 -0.17 -16.58
C VAL A 86 -8.30 -0.57 -17.80
N GLU A 87 -7.89 -0.11 -18.98
CA GLU A 87 -8.60 -0.39 -20.23
C GLU A 87 -8.28 -1.82 -20.75
N ASP A 88 -7.00 -2.19 -20.81
CA ASP A 88 -6.54 -3.53 -21.20
C ASP A 88 -5.50 -4.03 -20.20
N ALA A 89 -5.75 -5.17 -19.57
CA ALA A 89 -4.88 -5.78 -18.57
C ALA A 89 -4.46 -7.19 -19.00
N ASP A 90 -3.14 -7.43 -19.00
CA ASP A 90 -2.53 -8.76 -19.12
C ASP A 90 -1.72 -9.04 -17.85
N ILE A 91 -2.17 -10.03 -17.08
CA ILE A 91 -1.68 -10.31 -15.73
C ILE A 91 -1.16 -11.75 -15.63
N GLY A 92 0.16 -11.88 -15.50
CA GLY A 92 0.84 -13.15 -15.30
C GLY A 92 0.50 -13.82 -13.97
N ALA A 93 0.93 -15.07 -13.84
CA ALA A 93 0.69 -15.87 -12.64
C ALA A 93 1.23 -15.22 -11.36
N GLY A 94 0.45 -15.32 -10.29
CA GLY A 94 0.86 -14.95 -8.95
C GLY A 94 0.97 -13.44 -8.75
N ALA A 95 0.30 -12.62 -9.57
CA ALA A 95 0.33 -11.17 -9.47
C ALA A 95 -0.46 -10.65 -8.26
N TRP A 96 0.02 -9.53 -7.69
CA TRP A 96 -0.56 -8.92 -6.48
C TRP A 96 -0.85 -7.44 -6.69
N ILE A 97 -2.02 -7.01 -6.24
CA ILE A 97 -2.33 -5.61 -5.97
C ILE A 97 -2.62 -5.50 -4.47
N SER A 98 -1.85 -4.68 -3.75
CA SER A 98 -1.91 -4.60 -2.29
C SER A 98 -2.16 -3.18 -1.83
N ALA A 99 -3.32 -2.94 -1.21
CA ALA A 99 -3.67 -1.73 -0.48
C ALA A 99 -3.74 -1.96 1.04
N LYS A 100 -2.96 -2.93 1.52
CA LYS A 100 -2.83 -3.28 2.95
C LYS A 100 -2.42 -2.07 3.81
N GLY A 101 -2.99 -2.02 5.02
CA GLY A 101 -2.67 -1.01 6.03
C GLY A 101 -1.26 -1.15 6.61
N ALA A 102 -0.69 -0.04 7.10
CA ALA A 102 0.58 -0.04 7.80
C ALA A 102 0.47 -0.73 9.16
N ALA A 103 1.47 -1.54 9.49
CA ALA A 103 1.61 -2.09 10.83
C ALA A 103 1.83 -0.98 11.86
N GLY A 104 1.28 -1.18 13.06
CA GLY A 104 1.48 -0.31 14.20
C GLY A 104 2.92 -0.34 14.70
N THR A 105 3.33 0.76 15.31
CA THR A 105 4.55 0.89 16.10
C THR A 105 4.18 1.32 17.51
N TYR A 106 5.13 1.28 18.44
CA TYR A 106 4.92 1.75 19.81
C TYR A 106 4.40 3.20 19.92
N THR A 107 4.59 4.01 18.88
CA THR A 107 4.20 5.43 18.84
C THR A 107 3.05 5.73 17.88
N ARG A 108 2.67 4.77 17.01
CA ARG A 108 1.64 4.97 15.99
C ARG A 108 0.77 3.74 15.88
N PRO A 109 -0.56 3.86 15.96
CA PRO A 109 -1.45 2.72 15.79
C PRO A 109 -1.33 2.15 14.37
N ALA A 110 -1.74 0.90 14.22
CA ALA A 110 -1.90 0.29 12.90
C ALA A 110 -2.94 1.07 12.08
N THR A 111 -2.75 1.15 10.76
CA THR A 111 -3.73 1.80 9.88
C THR A 111 -4.61 0.76 9.21
N PRO A 112 -5.87 1.12 8.89
CA PRO A 112 -6.74 0.21 8.13
C PRO A 112 -6.21 -0.02 6.72
N GLY A 113 -6.72 -1.07 6.07
CA GLY A 113 -6.56 -1.24 4.63
C GLY A 113 -7.18 -0.06 3.87
N ARG A 114 -6.50 0.42 2.83
CA ARG A 114 -6.97 1.55 2.03
C ARG A 114 -8.10 1.09 1.11
N GLU A 115 -9.19 1.84 1.05
CA GLU A 115 -10.28 1.55 0.11
C GLU A 115 -9.79 1.65 -1.34
N ILE A 116 -10.13 0.63 -2.14
CA ILE A 116 -9.76 0.55 -3.56
C ILE A 116 -10.97 0.21 -4.43
N SER A 117 -11.18 1.01 -5.47
CA SER A 117 -12.07 0.72 -6.58
C SER A 117 -11.21 0.31 -7.78
N LEU A 118 -11.30 -0.96 -8.17
CA LEU A 118 -10.58 -1.53 -9.30
C LEU A 118 -11.57 -1.83 -10.43
N LYS A 119 -11.38 -1.13 -11.55
CA LYS A 119 -12.16 -1.33 -12.77
C LYS A 119 -11.26 -1.83 -13.90
N LEU A 120 -11.56 -3.02 -14.40
CA LEU A 120 -10.84 -3.69 -15.47
C LEU A 120 -11.80 -3.85 -16.66
N HIS A 121 -11.55 -3.15 -17.77
CA HIS A 121 -12.42 -3.21 -18.95
C HIS A 121 -12.16 -4.45 -19.82
N LYS A 122 -10.89 -4.82 -19.98
CA LYS A 122 -10.46 -6.06 -20.61
C LYS A 122 -9.38 -6.69 -19.74
N LEU A 123 -9.50 -7.99 -19.48
CA LEU A 123 -8.65 -8.71 -18.55
C LEU A 123 -8.28 -10.09 -19.10
N THR A 124 -6.99 -10.29 -19.31
CA THR A 124 -6.39 -11.62 -19.46
C THR A 124 -5.54 -11.87 -18.23
N PHE A 125 -5.76 -12.98 -17.54
CA PHE A 125 -5.01 -13.27 -16.33
C PHE A 125 -4.91 -14.76 -16.03
N GLU A 126 -3.83 -15.15 -15.36
CA GLU A 126 -3.68 -16.49 -14.79
C GLU A 126 -4.18 -16.52 -13.34
N SER A 127 -3.66 -15.64 -12.49
CA SER A 127 -4.14 -15.45 -11.11
C SER A 127 -3.81 -14.05 -10.59
N LEU A 128 -4.75 -13.47 -9.85
CA LEU A 128 -4.62 -12.13 -9.28
C LEU A 128 -5.07 -12.14 -7.82
N THR A 129 -4.21 -11.63 -6.93
CA THR A 129 -4.53 -11.44 -5.52
C THR A 129 -4.67 -9.95 -5.22
N LEU A 130 -5.80 -9.57 -4.62
CA LEU A 130 -6.07 -8.23 -4.12
C LEU A 130 -6.01 -8.25 -2.58
N ASP A 131 -4.96 -7.69 -2.00
CA ASP A 131 -4.76 -7.63 -0.53
C ASP A 131 -5.14 -6.25 0.01
N VAL A 132 -6.23 -6.17 0.76
CA VAL A 132 -6.71 -4.94 1.42
C VAL A 132 -6.88 -5.18 2.92
N ARG A 133 -6.05 -6.05 3.49
CA ARG A 133 -6.09 -6.35 4.93
C ARG A 133 -5.63 -5.17 5.78
N GLY A 134 -6.08 -5.16 7.03
CA GLY A 134 -5.60 -4.22 8.03
C GLY A 134 -4.11 -4.40 8.36
N GLY A 135 -3.52 -3.35 8.93
CA GLY A 135 -2.19 -3.39 9.52
C GLY A 135 -2.18 -4.16 10.84
N GLN A 136 -1.10 -4.90 11.10
CA GLN A 136 -0.90 -5.60 12.37
C GLN A 136 -0.70 -4.61 13.51
N GLY A 137 -1.26 -4.88 14.69
CA GLY A 137 -1.06 -4.10 15.90
C GLY A 137 0.40 -4.10 16.39
N ALA A 138 0.78 -3.07 17.12
CA ALA A 138 2.13 -2.95 17.69
C ALA A 138 2.28 -3.89 18.91
N PRO A 139 3.46 -4.50 19.12
CA PRO A 139 3.71 -5.30 20.30
C PRO A 139 3.67 -4.47 21.58
N GLY A 140 3.44 -5.14 22.71
CA GLY A 140 3.50 -4.53 24.04
C GLY A 140 4.92 -4.16 24.45
N TYR A 141 5.06 -3.31 25.48
CA TYR A 141 6.36 -3.07 26.11
C TYR A 141 6.73 -4.22 27.04
N ALA A 142 7.99 -4.66 26.97
CA ALA A 142 8.52 -5.58 27.96
C ALA A 142 8.54 -4.93 29.36
N GLY A 143 8.23 -5.73 30.38
CA GLY A 143 8.36 -5.32 31.77
C GLY A 143 9.81 -4.96 32.12
N LEU A 144 9.97 -4.09 33.12
CA LEU A 144 11.30 -3.73 33.62
C LEU A 144 11.72 -4.71 34.71
N ASP A 145 12.96 -5.18 34.63
CA ASP A 145 13.53 -6.01 35.68
C ASP A 145 13.65 -5.24 37.01
N GLY A 146 13.48 -5.97 38.11
CA GLY A 146 13.62 -5.41 39.45
C GLY A 146 15.05 -4.93 39.73
N ALA A 147 15.17 -3.81 40.43
CA ALA A 147 16.48 -3.27 40.80
C ALA A 147 17.02 -3.99 42.03
N HIS A 148 18.33 -4.27 42.05
CA HIS A 148 18.98 -4.79 43.24
C HIS A 148 18.97 -3.78 44.39
N GLY A 149 18.91 -4.31 45.63
CA GLY A 149 19.06 -3.52 46.84
C GLY A 149 20.44 -2.87 46.95
N GLN A 150 20.53 -1.70 47.59
CA GLN A 150 21.80 -1.03 47.81
C GLN A 150 22.62 -1.78 48.88
N PRO A 151 23.94 -1.95 48.69
CA PRO A 151 24.79 -2.59 49.69
C PRO A 151 24.75 -1.85 51.03
N GLY A 152 24.62 -2.59 52.12
CA GLY A 152 24.74 -2.03 53.47
C GLY A 152 26.17 -1.54 53.72
N GLY A 153 26.33 -0.33 54.26
CA GLY A 153 27.64 0.28 54.49
C GLY A 153 28.55 -0.54 55.40
N CYS A 154 29.87 -0.42 55.16
CA CYS A 154 30.94 -1.21 55.78
C CYS A 154 30.98 -1.05 57.31
N THR A 155 30.30 -1.94 58.02
CA THR A 155 30.75 -2.63 59.24
C THR A 155 29.64 -3.50 59.81
N TRP A 156 28.37 -3.06 59.80
CA TRP A 156 27.21 -3.83 60.30
C TRP A 156 25.87 -3.54 59.58
N GLY A 157 25.88 -2.88 58.41
CA GLY A 157 24.64 -2.57 57.68
C GLY A 157 24.08 -3.76 56.90
N GLN A 158 22.78 -4.04 57.03
CA GLN A 158 22.07 -4.92 56.09
C GLN A 158 21.83 -4.20 54.76
N ALA A 159 21.90 -4.92 53.64
CA ALA A 159 21.52 -4.38 52.33
C ALA A 159 20.05 -3.97 52.36
N SER A 160 19.70 -2.88 51.67
CA SER A 160 18.30 -2.51 51.50
C SER A 160 17.58 -3.56 50.65
N ALA A 161 16.25 -3.62 50.75
CA ALA A 161 15.48 -4.37 49.76
C ALA A 161 15.70 -3.75 48.36
N GLY A 162 15.73 -4.61 47.34
CA GLY A 162 15.61 -4.18 45.95
C GLY A 162 14.19 -3.70 45.63
N TYR A 163 14.03 -3.05 44.49
CA TYR A 163 12.70 -2.72 43.98
C TYR A 163 12.21 -3.86 43.10
N ASP A 164 10.93 -4.19 43.21
CA ASP A 164 10.29 -5.14 42.30
C ASP A 164 10.32 -4.60 40.85
N GLY A 165 10.30 -5.53 39.90
CA GLY A 165 10.16 -5.20 38.49
C GLY A 165 8.79 -4.58 38.20
N GLN A 166 8.66 -3.99 37.02
CA GLN A 166 7.37 -3.53 36.50
C GLN A 166 6.86 -4.53 35.47
N ASP A 167 5.56 -4.78 35.48
CA ASP A 167 4.91 -5.61 34.48
C ASP A 167 5.02 -4.99 33.08
N GLY A 168 4.99 -5.84 32.05
CA GLY A 168 4.86 -5.39 30.66
C GLY A 168 3.47 -4.83 30.36
N THR A 169 3.31 -4.23 29.19
CA THR A 169 2.00 -3.81 28.69
C THR A 169 1.46 -4.82 27.68
N ASP A 170 0.14 -4.88 27.52
CA ASP A 170 -0.49 -5.62 26.44
C ASP A 170 -0.07 -5.06 25.07
N GLY A 171 -0.13 -5.92 24.04
CA GLY A 171 -0.03 -5.51 22.65
C GLY A 171 -1.25 -4.72 22.19
N HIS A 172 -1.06 -3.91 21.16
CA HIS A 172 -2.13 -3.10 20.58
C HIS A 172 -2.96 -3.92 19.58
N ASP A 173 -4.23 -3.56 19.45
CA ASP A 173 -5.12 -4.16 18.44
C ASP A 173 -4.63 -3.93 17.01
N GLY A 174 -4.94 -4.88 16.13
CA GLY A 174 -4.79 -4.70 14.69
C GLY A 174 -5.86 -3.78 14.12
N ALA A 175 -5.57 -3.17 12.98
CA ALA A 175 -6.51 -2.29 12.31
C ALA A 175 -7.54 -3.06 11.47
N ALA A 176 -8.67 -2.42 11.15
CA ALA A 176 -9.69 -3.01 10.29
C ALA A 176 -9.17 -3.25 8.85
N GLY A 177 -9.77 -4.21 8.15
CA GLY A 177 -9.62 -4.34 6.70
C GLY A 177 -10.20 -3.12 5.96
N GLY A 178 -9.76 -2.92 4.72
CA GLY A 178 -10.34 -1.90 3.85
C GLY A 178 -11.55 -2.41 3.07
N GLN A 179 -12.06 -1.55 2.19
CA GLN A 179 -13.17 -1.87 1.30
C GLN A 179 -12.67 -2.04 -0.13
N VAL A 180 -13.28 -2.97 -0.86
CA VAL A 180 -12.98 -3.26 -2.26
C VAL A 180 -14.25 -3.14 -3.09
N THR A 181 -14.18 -2.35 -4.16
CA THR A 181 -15.13 -2.42 -5.26
C THR A 181 -14.41 -2.96 -6.49
N LEU A 182 -14.84 -4.11 -6.99
CA LEU A 182 -14.25 -4.76 -8.16
C LEU A 182 -15.25 -4.78 -9.31
N GLU A 183 -14.91 -4.10 -10.40
CA GLU A 183 -15.65 -4.10 -11.66
C GLU A 183 -14.83 -4.82 -12.72
N VAL A 184 -15.24 -6.03 -13.09
CA VAL A 184 -14.57 -6.88 -14.09
C VAL A 184 -15.53 -7.30 -15.20
N PRO A 185 -15.02 -7.70 -16.38
CA PRO A 185 -15.87 -8.16 -17.47
C PRO A 185 -16.58 -9.48 -17.13
N HIS A 186 -17.76 -9.70 -17.70
CA HIS A 186 -18.60 -10.86 -17.38
C HIS A 186 -17.96 -12.22 -17.70
N TYR A 187 -16.97 -12.28 -18.59
CA TYR A 187 -16.29 -13.52 -18.97
C TYR A 187 -15.22 -13.96 -17.97
N VAL A 188 -14.91 -13.16 -16.95
CA VAL A 188 -13.86 -13.44 -15.97
C VAL A 188 -14.33 -14.51 -14.98
N GLU A 189 -13.55 -15.58 -14.85
CA GLU A 189 -13.71 -16.59 -13.80
C GLU A 189 -13.27 -16.01 -12.45
N VAL A 190 -14.24 -15.58 -11.65
CA VAL A 190 -13.98 -14.93 -10.35
C VAL A 190 -13.23 -15.86 -9.38
N GLU A 191 -13.33 -17.20 -9.53
CA GLU A 191 -12.62 -18.15 -8.66
C GLU A 191 -11.09 -18.06 -8.76
N ARG A 192 -10.55 -17.53 -9.87
CA ARG A 192 -9.10 -17.31 -10.04
C ARG A 192 -8.62 -16.01 -9.39
N MET A 193 -9.54 -15.22 -8.87
CA MET A 193 -9.26 -13.96 -8.22
C MET A 193 -9.45 -14.11 -6.71
N GLN A 194 -8.39 -13.82 -5.96
CA GLN A 194 -8.42 -13.87 -4.51
C GLN A 194 -8.50 -12.46 -3.95
N VAL A 195 -9.43 -12.21 -3.03
CA VAL A 195 -9.54 -10.93 -2.33
C VAL A 195 -9.34 -11.18 -0.83
N LEU A 196 -8.34 -10.53 -0.23
CA LEU A 196 -8.02 -10.63 1.19
C LEU A 196 -8.47 -9.35 1.90
N LEU A 197 -9.47 -9.46 2.79
CA LEU A 197 -10.13 -8.32 3.44
C LEU A 197 -10.06 -8.35 4.98
N ASP A 198 -9.34 -9.32 5.54
CA ASP A 198 -9.24 -9.50 6.99
C ASP A 198 -8.69 -8.27 7.73
N GLY A 199 -9.11 -8.11 8.99
CA GLY A 199 -8.44 -7.23 9.92
C GLY A 199 -6.98 -7.63 10.16
N GLY A 200 -6.17 -6.68 10.61
CA GLY A 200 -4.82 -6.97 11.07
C GLY A 200 -4.85 -7.81 12.34
N ALA A 201 -3.84 -8.67 12.51
CA ALA A 201 -3.64 -9.37 13.77
C ALA A 201 -3.29 -8.38 14.89
N GLY A 202 -3.62 -8.72 16.14
CA GLY A 202 -3.13 -7.97 17.31
C GLY A 202 -1.62 -8.07 17.46
N GLY A 203 -1.04 -7.10 18.15
CA GLY A 203 0.34 -7.16 18.63
C GLY A 203 0.47 -8.15 19.77
N ALA A 204 1.63 -8.81 19.83
CA ALA A 204 1.98 -9.73 20.91
C ALA A 204 2.73 -9.02 22.05
#